data_AF-A0A536ALH1-F1
#
_entry.id   AF-A0A536ALH1-F1
#
_cell.length_a   1.000
_cell.length_b   1.000
_cell.length_c   1.000
_cell.angle_alpha   90.00
_cell.angle_beta   90.00
_cell.angle_gamma   90.00
#
_symmetry.space_group_name_H-M   'P 1'
#
loop_
_entity.id
_entity.type
_entity.pdbx_description
1 polymer ?
#
loop_
_entity_poly.entity_id
_entity_poly.type
_entity_poly.pdbx_seq_one_letter_code
_entity_poly.pdbx_strand_id
1 'polypeptide(L)'
;RQALTSVWGTDFGVHSPAWISRFTDMARQAAAYRAGRVLLAGDAAHVHYPVGGQGLNLGVQDAVNLGWKLASVVKGTSPDSLLDTYHAERHPVAARVLRDTIAQVALLRANDYVKTLGEILTELLTMEEPRRRFAAMMSGLGIHYDLGEGHPLLGRRMPDLDLQTADGPTRVFTLLHSARPVLLNLGEPGFDITAWADRVQLIDARYAGKWELPELGAVTAPGAVLIRPDGYVAWVGDLTDPDLPFALATWFGTGTPKSKTP
;
A
#
# COMPACT_ATOMS: atom_id res chain seq x y z
N ARG A 1 17.14 -11.38 34.48
CA ARG A 1 18.40 -11.24 35.23
C ARG A 1 19.54 -11.96 34.53
N GLN A 2 19.62 -13.30 34.55
CA GLN A 2 20.70 -14.06 33.87
C GLN A 2 20.95 -13.63 32.41
N ALA A 3 19.90 -13.49 31.60
CA ALA A 3 20.03 -13.05 30.21
C ALA A 3 20.60 -11.62 30.04
N LEU A 4 20.34 -10.71 31.00
CA LEU A 4 20.93 -9.37 30.99
C LEU A 4 22.41 -9.43 31.33
N THR A 5 22.77 -10.20 32.36
CA THR A 5 24.16 -10.42 32.74
C THR A 5 24.98 -11.04 31.62
N SER A 6 24.42 -12.01 30.89
CA SER A 6 25.15 -12.66 29.78
C SER A 6 25.41 -11.73 28.59
N VAL A 7 24.55 -10.74 28.34
CA VAL A 7 24.67 -9.82 27.20
C VAL A 7 25.40 -8.53 27.58
N TRP A 8 25.12 -7.99 28.76
CA TRP A 8 25.57 -6.65 29.21
C TRP A 8 26.52 -6.68 30.40
N GLY A 9 26.82 -7.86 30.98
CA GLY A 9 27.66 -8.00 32.16
C GLY A 9 26.99 -7.61 33.49
N THR A 10 25.76 -7.10 33.48
CA THR A 10 24.98 -6.71 34.66
C THR A 10 23.49 -6.95 34.42
N ASP A 11 22.72 -7.14 35.50
CA ASP A 11 21.26 -7.18 35.43
C ASP A 11 20.60 -5.81 35.73
N PHE A 12 21.42 -4.78 35.91
CA PHE A 12 21.02 -3.41 36.24
C PHE A 12 20.14 -3.30 37.50
N GLY A 13 20.16 -4.30 38.38
CA GLY A 13 19.30 -4.33 39.57
C GLY A 13 17.81 -4.49 39.26
N VAL A 14 17.44 -5.01 38.07
CA VAL A 14 16.03 -5.10 37.64
C VAL A 14 15.15 -5.80 38.68
N HIS A 15 14.02 -5.17 39.03
CA HIS A 15 13.04 -5.67 39.99
C HIS A 15 11.61 -5.23 39.60
N SER A 16 10.60 -5.88 40.20
CA SER A 16 9.18 -5.51 40.05
C SER A 16 8.68 -5.33 38.59
N PRO A 17 8.87 -6.31 37.68
CA PRO A 17 8.44 -6.15 36.30
C PRO A 17 6.92 -6.07 36.19
N ALA A 18 6.42 -5.04 35.49
CA ALA A 18 4.99 -4.93 35.15
C ALA A 18 4.58 -5.91 34.04
N TRP A 19 5.50 -6.22 33.11
CA TRP A 19 5.29 -7.19 32.04
C TRP A 19 6.63 -7.75 31.54
N ILE A 20 6.64 -9.05 31.21
CA ILE A 20 7.75 -9.74 30.54
C ILE A 20 7.15 -10.56 29.40
N SER A 21 7.75 -10.47 28.22
CA SER A 21 7.37 -11.26 27.05
C SER A 21 8.62 -11.86 26.39
N ARG A 22 8.41 -12.91 25.58
CA ARG A 22 9.44 -13.57 24.79
C ARG A 22 8.95 -13.69 23.35
N PHE A 23 9.81 -13.36 22.41
CA PHE A 23 9.58 -13.55 20.98
C PHE A 23 10.81 -14.19 20.34
N THR A 24 10.61 -14.74 19.15
CA THR A 24 11.63 -15.40 18.34
C THR A 24 11.66 -14.77 16.95
N ASP A 25 12.65 -15.09 16.14
CA ASP A 25 12.81 -14.65 14.75
C ASP A 25 12.05 -15.51 13.73
N MET A 26 10.92 -16.10 14.14
CA MET A 26 10.09 -16.89 13.21
C MET A 26 9.58 -16.00 12.07
N ALA A 27 9.88 -16.38 10.84
CA ALA A 27 9.34 -15.79 9.62
C ALA A 27 8.46 -16.83 8.92
N ARG A 28 7.13 -16.68 9.00
CA ARG A 28 6.16 -17.60 8.40
C ARG A 28 5.05 -16.81 7.70
N GLN A 29 4.56 -17.37 6.60
CA GLN A 29 3.47 -16.80 5.82
C GLN A 29 2.49 -17.91 5.43
N ALA A 30 1.21 -17.60 5.48
CA ALA A 30 0.15 -18.48 5.00
C ALA A 30 0.25 -18.64 3.48
N ALA A 31 0.21 -19.88 3.00
CA ALA A 31 0.32 -20.19 1.57
C ALA A 31 -0.84 -19.63 0.73
N ALA A 32 -2.01 -19.43 1.35
CA ALA A 32 -3.16 -18.79 0.73
C ALA A 32 -3.80 -17.81 1.71
N TYR A 33 -4.13 -16.61 1.23
CA TYR A 33 -4.81 -15.58 2.04
C TYR A 33 -6.34 -15.70 1.95
N ARG A 34 -6.83 -16.50 1.01
CA ARG A 34 -8.24 -16.77 0.78
C ARG A 34 -8.43 -18.26 0.49
N ALA A 35 -9.41 -18.86 1.16
CA ALA A 35 -9.92 -20.19 0.89
C ALA A 35 -11.45 -20.11 0.81
N GLY A 36 -11.96 -19.86 -0.39
CA GLY A 36 -13.38 -19.56 -0.59
C GLY A 36 -13.81 -18.32 0.20
N ARG A 37 -14.67 -18.52 1.21
CA ARG A 37 -15.24 -17.43 2.04
C ARG A 37 -14.43 -17.13 3.30
N VAL A 38 -13.34 -17.84 3.54
CA VAL A 38 -12.44 -17.61 4.68
C VAL A 38 -11.20 -16.87 4.20
N LEU A 39 -10.87 -15.76 4.87
CA LEU A 39 -9.72 -14.92 4.53
C LEU A 39 -8.86 -14.66 5.76
N LEU A 40 -7.55 -14.50 5.56
CA LEU A 40 -6.56 -14.24 6.62
C LEU A 40 -5.90 -12.88 6.38
N ALA A 41 -5.70 -12.10 7.44
CA ALA A 41 -5.02 -10.80 7.41
C ALA A 41 -4.16 -10.60 8.67
N GLY A 42 -3.12 -9.75 8.57
CA GLY A 42 -2.21 -9.48 9.68
C GLY A 42 -1.47 -10.73 10.17
N ASP A 43 -1.24 -10.85 11.48
CA ASP A 43 -0.46 -11.94 12.07
C ASP A 43 -1.02 -13.35 11.81
N ALA A 44 -2.31 -13.47 11.46
CA ALA A 44 -2.89 -14.74 11.03
C ALA A 44 -2.37 -15.19 9.64
N ALA A 45 -1.96 -14.24 8.80
CA ALA A 45 -1.44 -14.48 7.46
C ALA A 45 0.09 -14.44 7.41
N HIS A 46 0.76 -13.69 8.28
CA HIS A 46 2.22 -13.57 8.28
C HIS A 46 2.76 -13.14 9.64
N VAL A 47 3.85 -13.78 10.09
CA VAL A 47 4.57 -13.42 11.30
C VAL A 47 6.05 -13.28 10.99
N HIS A 48 6.70 -12.29 11.59
CA HIS A 48 8.13 -12.01 11.43
C HIS A 48 8.71 -11.34 12.68
N TYR A 49 10.03 -11.29 12.78
CA TYR A 49 10.71 -10.59 13.86
C TYR A 49 10.36 -9.08 13.85
N PRO A 50 10.16 -8.43 15.01
CA PRO A 50 9.64 -7.05 15.08
C PRO A 50 10.66 -5.95 14.73
N VAL A 51 11.73 -6.29 14.00
CA VAL A 51 12.70 -5.29 13.53
C VAL A 51 12.03 -4.33 12.55
N GLY A 52 12.29 -3.03 12.71
CA GLY A 52 11.73 -1.98 11.86
C GLY A 52 10.24 -1.67 12.08
N GLY A 53 9.55 -2.34 13.03
CA GLY A 53 8.15 -2.02 13.38
C GLY A 53 7.12 -2.32 12.28
N GLN A 54 7.42 -3.27 11.39
CA GLN A 54 6.62 -3.47 10.16
C GLN A 54 5.33 -4.29 10.35
N GLY A 55 5.22 -5.12 11.38
CA GLY A 55 4.12 -6.10 11.53
C GLY A 55 2.73 -5.46 11.62
N LEU A 56 2.52 -4.53 12.57
CA LEU A 56 1.26 -3.80 12.70
C LEU A 56 0.92 -3.02 11.43
N ASN A 57 1.92 -2.33 10.85
CA ASN A 57 1.75 -1.55 9.63
C ASN A 57 1.26 -2.43 8.47
N LEU A 58 1.84 -3.62 8.32
CA LEU A 58 1.48 -4.57 7.28
C LEU A 58 0.05 -5.10 7.47
N GLY A 59 -0.32 -5.47 8.69
CA GLY A 59 -1.67 -5.94 9.02
C GLY A 59 -2.76 -4.87 8.81
N VAL A 60 -2.50 -3.61 9.18
CA VAL A 60 -3.44 -2.51 8.90
C VAL A 60 -3.63 -2.33 7.39
N GLN A 61 -2.55 -2.38 6.60
CA GLN A 61 -2.64 -2.26 5.15
C GLN A 61 -3.37 -3.45 4.50
N ASP A 62 -3.24 -4.66 5.05
CA ASP A 62 -4.03 -5.81 4.61
C ASP A 62 -5.53 -5.56 4.83
N ALA A 63 -5.91 -5.06 6.01
CA ALA A 63 -7.29 -4.76 6.32
C ALA A 63 -7.86 -3.65 5.42
N VAL A 64 -7.07 -2.61 5.14
CA VAL A 64 -7.47 -1.53 4.21
C VAL A 64 -7.63 -2.05 2.78
N ASN A 65 -6.74 -2.92 2.30
CA ASN A 65 -6.86 -3.53 0.97
C ASN A 65 -8.08 -4.46 0.86
N LEU A 66 -8.34 -5.26 1.90
CA LEU A 66 -9.43 -6.23 1.90
C LEU A 66 -10.80 -5.60 2.13
N GLY A 67 -10.90 -4.62 3.03
CA GLY A 67 -12.17 -4.11 3.53
C GLY A 67 -13.09 -3.59 2.44
N TRP A 68 -12.57 -2.79 1.52
CA TRP A 68 -13.37 -2.24 0.42
C TRP A 68 -13.76 -3.32 -0.61
N LYS A 69 -12.85 -4.26 -0.92
CA LYS A 69 -13.12 -5.38 -1.84
C LYS A 69 -14.22 -6.28 -1.31
N LEU A 70 -14.12 -6.64 -0.04
CA LEU A 70 -15.11 -7.46 0.65
C LEU A 70 -16.47 -6.77 0.70
N ALA A 71 -16.49 -5.47 1.03
CA ALA A 71 -17.73 -4.69 1.02
C ALA A 71 -18.37 -4.64 -0.37
N SER A 72 -17.59 -4.42 -1.43
CA SER A 72 -18.10 -4.37 -2.81
C SER A 72 -18.66 -5.71 -3.29
N VAL A 73 -18.03 -6.84 -2.94
CA VAL A 73 -18.53 -8.18 -3.28
C VAL A 73 -19.80 -8.51 -2.48
N VAL A 74 -19.82 -8.22 -1.17
CA VAL A 74 -21.01 -8.46 -0.33
C VAL A 74 -22.22 -7.64 -0.80
N LYS A 75 -22.00 -6.42 -1.28
CA LYS A 75 -23.07 -5.55 -1.85
C LYS A 75 -23.50 -5.96 -3.27
N GLY A 76 -22.83 -6.93 -3.88
CA GLY A 76 -23.09 -7.33 -5.26
C GLY A 76 -22.66 -6.31 -6.32
N THR A 77 -21.85 -5.32 -5.95
CA THR A 77 -21.33 -4.30 -6.88
C THR A 77 -20.22 -4.85 -7.76
N SER A 78 -19.34 -5.68 -7.18
CA SER A 78 -18.17 -6.25 -7.85
C SER A 78 -18.26 -7.78 -7.88
N PRO A 79 -17.65 -8.43 -8.89
CA PRO A 79 -17.60 -9.89 -8.95
C PRO A 79 -16.74 -10.48 -7.82
N ASP A 80 -17.00 -11.74 -7.47
CA ASP A 80 -16.24 -12.46 -6.43
C ASP A 80 -14.73 -12.55 -6.74
N SER A 81 -14.35 -12.51 -8.02
CA SER A 81 -12.96 -12.48 -8.46
C SER A 81 -12.19 -11.24 -8.00
N LEU A 82 -12.86 -10.14 -7.62
CA LEU A 82 -12.21 -8.99 -6.99
C LEU A 82 -11.51 -9.40 -5.69
N LEU A 83 -12.07 -10.35 -4.93
CA LEU A 83 -11.44 -10.83 -3.69
C LEU A 83 -10.19 -11.67 -3.95
N ASP A 84 -10.01 -12.25 -5.13
CA ASP A 84 -8.77 -12.97 -5.46
C ASP A 84 -7.56 -12.03 -5.58
N THR A 85 -7.83 -10.77 -5.97
CA THR A 85 -6.79 -9.72 -6.00
C THR A 85 -6.21 -9.43 -4.61
N TYR A 86 -6.93 -9.72 -3.52
CA TYR A 86 -6.38 -9.54 -2.16
C TYR A 86 -5.13 -10.38 -1.95
N HIS A 87 -5.18 -11.67 -2.30
CA HIS A 87 -4.00 -12.53 -2.22
C HIS A 87 -2.93 -12.09 -3.21
N ALA A 88 -3.30 -11.87 -4.47
CA ALA A 88 -2.35 -11.50 -5.53
C ALA A 88 -1.57 -10.22 -5.19
N GLU A 89 -2.22 -9.25 -4.54
CA GLU A 89 -1.61 -7.98 -4.15
C GLU A 89 -0.84 -8.06 -2.83
N ARG A 90 -1.39 -8.71 -1.79
CA ARG A 90 -0.85 -8.62 -0.43
C ARG A 90 0.13 -9.73 -0.07
N HIS A 91 0.03 -10.89 -0.71
CA HIS A 91 0.95 -12.00 -0.46
C HIS A 91 2.39 -11.67 -0.88
N PRO A 92 2.67 -11.09 -2.07
CA PRO A 92 4.04 -10.71 -2.44
C PRO A 92 4.63 -9.61 -1.54
N VAL A 93 3.80 -8.70 -1.02
CA VAL A 93 4.25 -7.63 -0.10
C VAL A 93 4.75 -8.23 1.21
N ALA A 94 3.97 -9.11 1.83
CA ALA A 94 4.39 -9.77 3.07
C ALA A 94 5.62 -10.67 2.85
N ALA A 95 5.69 -11.38 1.72
CA ALA A 95 6.86 -12.20 1.38
C ALA A 95 8.15 -11.37 1.33
N ARG A 96 8.08 -10.15 0.77
CA ARG A 96 9.19 -9.20 0.75
C ARG A 96 9.56 -8.72 2.16
N VAL A 97 8.60 -8.34 2.99
CA VAL A 97 8.85 -7.96 4.39
C VAL A 97 9.50 -9.09 5.18
N LEU A 98 9.06 -10.33 5.01
CA LEU A 98 9.68 -11.50 5.64
C LEU A 98 11.14 -11.67 5.20
N ARG A 99 11.41 -11.56 3.90
CA ARG A 99 12.79 -11.61 3.37
C ARG A 99 13.65 -10.50 3.98
N ASP A 100 13.15 -9.27 4.04
CA ASP A 100 13.89 -8.11 4.52
C ASP A 100 14.16 -8.19 6.03
N THR A 101 13.21 -8.71 6.80
CA THR A 101 13.36 -8.92 8.26
C THR A 101 14.35 -10.04 8.57
N ILE A 102 14.35 -11.14 7.80
CA ILE A 102 15.39 -12.19 7.90
C ILE A 102 16.78 -11.60 7.65
N ALA A 103 16.93 -10.77 6.61
CA ALA A 103 18.19 -10.11 6.30
C ALA A 103 18.65 -9.17 7.43
N GLN A 104 17.73 -8.38 7.98
CA GLN A 104 18.04 -7.49 9.11
C GLN A 104 18.44 -8.27 10.38
N VAL A 105 17.76 -9.37 10.70
CA VAL A 105 18.13 -10.23 11.84
C VAL A 105 19.52 -10.82 11.64
N ALA A 106 19.89 -11.21 10.41
CA ALA A 106 21.23 -11.69 10.11
C ALA A 106 22.30 -10.61 10.36
N LEU A 107 22.00 -9.34 10.05
CA LEU A 107 22.89 -8.19 10.31
C LEU A 107 23.04 -7.83 11.79
N LEU A 108 22.12 -8.27 12.65
CA LEU A 108 22.21 -8.04 14.10
C LEU A 108 23.12 -9.06 14.83
N ARG A 109 23.65 -10.07 14.12
CA ARG A 109 24.51 -11.09 14.73
C ARG A 109 25.88 -10.50 15.07
N ALA A 110 26.32 -10.69 16.31
CA ALA A 110 27.64 -10.27 16.78
C ALA A 110 28.74 -11.16 16.19
N ASN A 111 29.25 -10.78 15.02
CA ASN A 111 30.50 -11.31 14.45
C ASN A 111 31.18 -10.25 13.55
N ASP A 112 32.50 -10.33 13.41
CA ASP A 112 33.29 -9.32 12.72
C ASP A 112 32.96 -9.20 11.22
N TYR A 113 32.62 -10.32 10.56
CA TYR A 113 32.23 -10.31 9.14
C TYR A 113 30.91 -9.54 8.91
N VAL A 114 29.93 -9.73 9.78
CA VAL A 114 28.64 -9.02 9.75
C VAL A 114 28.83 -7.55 10.06
N LYS A 115 29.75 -7.21 10.97
CA LYS A 115 30.12 -5.82 11.22
C LYS A 115 30.70 -5.15 9.97
N THR A 116 31.66 -5.78 9.29
CA THR A 116 32.22 -5.25 8.03
C THR A 116 31.17 -5.11 6.94
N LEU A 117 30.24 -6.07 6.82
CA LEU A 117 29.12 -5.95 5.89
C LEU A 117 28.22 -4.76 6.24
N GLY A 118 27.94 -4.55 7.52
CA GLY A 118 27.18 -3.40 8.01
C GLY A 118 27.83 -2.05 7.70
N GLU A 119 29.16 -1.96 7.77
CA GLU A 119 29.93 -0.77 7.38
C GLU A 119 29.76 -0.46 5.88
N ILE A 120 29.87 -1.47 5.01
CA ILE A 120 29.65 -1.32 3.55
C ILE A 120 28.20 -0.89 3.25
N LEU A 121 27.21 -1.52 3.90
CA LEU A 121 25.81 -1.14 3.74
C LEU A 121 25.57 0.31 4.19
N THR A 122 26.23 0.74 5.27
CA THR A 122 26.15 2.12 5.76
C THR A 122 26.72 3.11 4.75
N GLU A 123 27.85 2.78 4.11
CA GLU A 123 28.43 3.60 3.04
C GLU A 123 27.46 3.74 1.86
N LEU A 124 26.83 2.65 1.41
CA LEU A 124 25.82 2.70 0.35
C LEU A 124 24.63 3.58 0.73
N LEU A 125 24.20 3.56 2.00
CA LEU A 125 23.10 4.40 2.50
C LEU A 125 23.47 5.89 2.62
N THR A 126 24.73 6.28 2.43
CA THR A 126 25.09 7.70 2.26
C THR A 126 24.69 8.24 0.88
N MET A 127 24.53 7.36 -0.11
CA MET A 127 24.07 7.70 -1.45
C MET A 127 22.56 7.93 -1.46
N GLU A 128 22.08 8.85 -2.30
CA GLU A 128 20.68 9.26 -2.31
C GLU A 128 19.71 8.15 -2.75
N GLU A 129 19.97 7.48 -3.88
CA GLU A 129 19.07 6.47 -4.43
C GLU A 129 18.93 5.24 -3.50
N PRO A 130 20.01 4.59 -3.01
CA PRO A 130 19.89 3.48 -2.07
C PRO A 130 19.13 3.87 -0.80
N ARG A 131 19.41 5.08 -0.26
CA ARG A 131 18.73 5.60 0.93
C ARG A 131 17.24 5.82 0.70
N ARG A 132 16.83 6.43 -0.42
CA ARG A 132 15.42 6.62 -0.79
C ARG A 132 14.71 5.28 -0.94
N ARG A 133 15.32 4.32 -1.63
CA ARG A 133 14.77 2.99 -1.84
C ARG A 133 14.58 2.22 -0.53
N PHE A 134 15.58 2.28 0.35
CA PHE A 134 15.51 1.63 1.65
C PHE A 134 14.45 2.29 2.56
N ALA A 135 14.35 3.62 2.56
CA ALA A 135 13.31 4.35 3.29
C ALA A 135 11.90 4.03 2.78
N ALA A 136 11.70 3.97 1.45
CA ALA A 136 10.42 3.60 0.85
C ALA A 136 10.02 2.15 1.19
N MET A 137 10.98 1.24 1.22
CA MET A 137 10.78 -0.16 1.63
C MET A 137 10.38 -0.26 3.11
N MET A 138 11.14 0.37 4.02
CA MET A 138 10.88 0.31 5.46
C MET A 138 9.53 0.94 5.84
N SER A 139 9.18 2.07 5.23
CA SER A 139 7.92 2.78 5.50
C SER A 139 6.69 2.12 4.87
N GLY A 140 6.88 1.18 3.93
CA GLY A 140 5.81 0.63 3.10
C GLY A 140 5.29 1.57 2.02
N LEU A 141 5.89 2.76 1.85
CA LEU A 141 5.52 3.71 0.80
C LEU A 141 6.02 3.30 -0.60
N GLY A 142 6.95 2.34 -0.67
CA GLY A 142 7.42 1.73 -1.91
C GLY A 142 6.58 0.56 -2.42
N ILE A 143 5.43 0.25 -1.80
CA ILE A 143 4.57 -0.84 -2.25
C ILE A 143 3.99 -0.51 -3.64
N HIS A 144 4.05 -1.51 -4.52
CA HIS A 144 3.57 -1.46 -5.89
C HIS A 144 2.85 -2.77 -6.20
N TYR A 145 1.58 -2.68 -6.57
CA TYR A 145 0.83 -3.80 -7.13
C TYR A 145 1.07 -3.85 -8.62
N ASP A 146 1.45 -5.01 -9.13
CA ASP A 146 1.65 -5.20 -10.57
C ASP A 146 0.28 -5.24 -11.27
N LEU A 147 -0.09 -4.10 -11.88
CA LEU A 147 -1.32 -3.93 -12.64
C LEU A 147 -1.03 -3.80 -14.15
N GLY A 148 0.17 -4.20 -14.58
CA GLY A 148 0.65 -4.08 -15.96
C GLY A 148 1.55 -2.87 -16.21
N GLU A 149 1.91 -2.70 -17.49
CA GLU A 149 2.78 -1.63 -17.96
C GLU A 149 2.03 -0.30 -18.06
N GLY A 150 2.76 0.82 -17.93
CA GLY A 150 2.18 2.15 -18.13
C GLY A 150 2.85 3.24 -17.30
N HIS A 151 2.05 4.21 -16.88
CA HIS A 151 2.54 5.34 -16.08
C HIS A 151 3.17 4.85 -14.75
N PRO A 152 4.29 5.42 -14.28
CA PRO A 152 4.97 4.99 -13.04
C PRO A 152 4.13 5.01 -11.75
N LEU A 153 2.99 5.70 -11.78
CA LEU A 153 2.04 5.81 -10.67
C LEU A 153 1.07 4.62 -10.60
N LEU A 154 0.86 3.91 -11.72
CA LEU A 154 -0.04 2.76 -11.78
C LEU A 154 0.35 1.72 -10.72
N GLY A 155 -0.65 1.18 -10.00
CA GLY A 155 -0.42 0.19 -8.96
C GLY A 155 0.26 0.72 -7.68
N ARG A 156 0.61 2.01 -7.61
CA ARG A 156 1.25 2.63 -6.44
C ARG A 156 0.26 3.48 -5.66
N ARG A 157 0.63 3.77 -4.41
CA ARG A 157 -0.13 4.68 -3.56
C ARG A 157 -0.12 6.09 -4.15
N MET A 158 -1.30 6.69 -4.23
CA MET A 158 -1.48 8.07 -4.65
C MET A 158 -0.82 9.04 -3.63
N PRO A 159 -0.01 10.02 -4.06
CA PRO A 159 0.50 11.07 -3.19
C PRO A 159 -0.61 11.99 -2.64
N ASP A 160 -0.37 12.59 -1.47
CA ASP A 160 -1.32 13.51 -0.84
C ASP A 160 -1.12 14.95 -1.37
N LEU A 161 -1.62 15.19 -2.57
CA LEU A 161 -1.44 16.45 -3.29
C LEU A 161 -2.41 17.54 -2.79
N ASP A 162 -1.95 18.79 -2.74
CA ASP A 162 -2.80 19.96 -2.51
C ASP A 162 -3.46 20.39 -3.83
N LEU A 163 -4.75 20.09 -3.94
CA LEU A 163 -5.57 20.27 -5.14
C LEU A 163 -6.35 21.58 -5.07
N GLN A 164 -6.54 22.22 -6.22
CA GLN A 164 -7.52 23.30 -6.40
C GLN A 164 -8.73 22.77 -7.16
N THR A 165 -9.91 22.79 -6.54
CA THR A 165 -11.18 22.32 -7.14
C THR A 165 -12.17 23.49 -7.28
N ALA A 166 -13.31 23.27 -7.93
CA ALA A 166 -14.38 24.26 -8.01
C ALA A 166 -14.94 24.66 -6.63
N ASP A 167 -14.94 23.73 -5.67
CA ASP A 167 -15.42 23.95 -4.31
C ASP A 167 -14.34 24.53 -3.37
N GLY A 168 -13.14 24.78 -3.89
CA GLY A 168 -12.00 25.33 -3.16
C GLY A 168 -10.82 24.37 -3.01
N PRO A 169 -9.82 24.74 -2.19
CA PRO A 169 -8.63 23.92 -1.97
C PRO A 169 -8.97 22.66 -1.15
N THR A 170 -8.40 21.52 -1.54
CA THR A 170 -8.53 20.25 -0.81
C THR A 170 -7.26 19.42 -0.95
N ARG A 171 -7.20 18.27 -0.28
CA ARG A 171 -6.08 17.32 -0.38
C ARG A 171 -6.60 15.98 -0.86
N VAL A 172 -5.79 15.25 -1.62
CA VAL A 172 -6.19 13.93 -2.16
C VAL A 172 -6.68 13.00 -1.04
N PHE A 173 -6.00 12.95 0.10
CA PHE A 173 -6.42 12.06 1.19
C PHE A 173 -7.77 12.43 1.79
N THR A 174 -8.14 13.72 1.79
CA THR A 174 -9.48 14.16 2.22
C THR A 174 -10.58 13.56 1.33
N LEU A 175 -10.33 13.42 0.02
CA LEU A 175 -11.28 12.83 -0.94
C LEU A 175 -11.52 11.33 -0.69
N LEU A 176 -10.57 10.66 -0.02
CA LEU A 176 -10.61 9.22 0.27
C LEU A 176 -11.28 8.88 1.61
N HIS A 177 -11.58 9.86 2.46
CA HIS A 177 -12.20 9.62 3.77
C HIS A 177 -13.58 8.95 3.70
N SER A 178 -14.31 9.12 2.58
CA SER A 178 -15.61 8.47 2.35
C SER A 178 -15.49 7.02 1.89
N ALA A 179 -14.26 6.50 1.73
CA ALA A 179 -13.96 5.17 1.20
C ALA A 179 -14.62 4.89 -0.17
N ARG A 180 -14.84 5.95 -0.97
CA ARG A 180 -15.31 5.86 -2.35
C ARG A 180 -14.14 5.98 -3.32
N PRO A 181 -14.15 5.27 -4.45
CA PRO A 181 -13.19 5.50 -5.51
C PRO A 181 -13.26 6.94 -6.03
N VAL A 182 -12.13 7.46 -6.47
CA VAL A 182 -12.01 8.82 -7.02
C VAL A 182 -11.40 8.73 -8.42
N LEU A 183 -12.11 9.19 -9.44
CA LEU A 183 -11.56 9.56 -10.72
C LEU A 183 -11.16 11.04 -10.63
N LEU A 184 -9.87 11.30 -10.45
CA LEU A 184 -9.31 12.64 -10.37
C LEU A 184 -8.88 13.08 -11.77
N ASN A 185 -9.57 14.07 -12.33
CA ASN A 185 -9.23 14.70 -13.59
C ASN A 185 -8.36 15.95 -13.34
N LEU A 186 -7.24 16.03 -14.04
CA LEU A 186 -6.29 17.15 -13.99
C LEU A 186 -6.16 17.88 -15.33
N GLY A 187 -6.84 17.37 -16.37
CA GLY A 187 -6.92 17.95 -17.70
C GLY A 187 -8.26 18.63 -17.98
N GLU A 188 -8.68 18.59 -19.25
CA GLU A 188 -9.97 19.15 -19.67
C GLU A 188 -11.14 18.23 -19.25
N PRO A 189 -12.24 18.78 -18.71
CA PRO A 189 -13.44 18.00 -18.42
C PRO A 189 -14.04 17.38 -19.68
N GLY A 190 -14.68 16.21 -19.56
CA GLY A 190 -15.34 15.59 -20.72
C GLY A 190 -15.81 14.15 -20.58
N PHE A 191 -15.71 13.55 -19.39
CA PHE A 191 -16.13 12.16 -19.17
C PHE A 191 -17.51 12.09 -18.50
N ASP A 192 -18.44 11.35 -19.10
CA ASP A 192 -19.74 11.04 -18.49
C ASP A 192 -19.62 9.87 -17.50
N ILE A 193 -19.47 10.20 -16.22
CA ILE A 193 -19.38 9.21 -15.13
C ILE A 193 -20.74 8.63 -14.71
N THR A 194 -21.86 9.02 -15.35
CA THR A 194 -23.23 8.71 -14.89
C THR A 194 -23.47 7.23 -14.57
N ALA A 195 -22.88 6.32 -15.34
CA ALA A 195 -23.06 4.87 -15.13
C ALA A 195 -22.40 4.33 -13.84
N TRP A 196 -21.51 5.10 -13.22
CA TRP A 196 -20.81 4.77 -11.96
C TRP A 196 -20.99 5.84 -10.87
N ALA A 197 -21.77 6.90 -11.09
CA ALA A 197 -21.85 8.06 -10.21
C ALA A 197 -22.34 7.74 -8.78
N ASP A 198 -23.08 6.64 -8.62
CA ASP A 198 -23.51 6.12 -7.31
C ASP A 198 -22.34 5.60 -6.46
N ARG A 199 -21.22 5.24 -7.10
CA ARG A 199 -20.06 4.61 -6.44
C ARG A 199 -18.75 5.38 -6.60
N VAL A 200 -18.42 5.85 -7.80
CA VAL A 200 -17.19 6.59 -8.11
C VAL A 200 -17.43 8.10 -8.07
N GLN A 201 -16.50 8.83 -7.47
CA GLN A 201 -16.49 10.30 -7.45
C GLN A 201 -15.65 10.80 -8.63
N LEU A 202 -16.20 11.63 -9.51
CA LEU A 202 -15.42 12.38 -10.50
C LEU A 202 -15.07 13.75 -9.90
N ILE A 203 -13.78 14.07 -9.83
CA ILE A 203 -13.27 15.32 -9.27
C ILE A 203 -12.40 16.01 -10.31
N ASP A 204 -12.84 17.17 -10.79
CA ASP A 204 -12.02 18.06 -11.60
C ASP A 204 -11.16 18.94 -10.70
N ALA A 205 -9.84 18.92 -10.90
CA ALA A 205 -8.90 19.66 -10.08
C ALA A 205 -7.72 20.19 -10.89
N ARG A 206 -7.00 21.15 -10.32
CA ARG A 206 -5.69 21.60 -10.80
C ARG A 206 -4.63 21.31 -9.75
N TYR A 207 -3.47 20.88 -10.21
CA TYR A 207 -2.27 20.72 -9.40
C TYR A 207 -1.06 21.26 -10.16
N ALA A 208 -0.36 22.23 -9.58
CA ALA A 208 0.81 22.88 -10.18
C ALA A 208 2.14 22.45 -9.56
N GLY A 209 2.11 21.53 -8.58
CA GLY A 209 3.31 21.04 -7.91
C GLY A 209 4.01 19.92 -8.68
N LYS A 210 5.07 19.38 -8.06
CA LYS A 210 5.85 18.28 -8.63
C LYS A 210 5.20 16.93 -8.34
N TRP A 211 5.23 16.06 -9.33
CA TRP A 211 4.88 14.66 -9.14
C TRP A 211 6.11 13.89 -8.67
N GLU A 212 6.20 13.65 -7.37
CA GLU A 212 7.30 12.91 -6.77
C GLU A 212 6.79 11.65 -6.07
N LEU A 213 7.43 10.51 -6.38
CA LEU A 213 7.15 9.23 -5.75
C LEU A 213 8.30 8.83 -4.82
N PRO A 214 8.03 8.23 -3.64
CA PRO A 214 9.05 7.93 -2.63
C PRO A 214 10.27 7.14 -3.13
N GLU A 215 10.08 6.14 -3.99
CA GLU A 215 11.15 5.30 -4.54
C GLU A 215 11.72 5.84 -5.87
N LEU A 216 10.88 6.49 -6.69
CA LEU A 216 11.22 6.83 -8.08
C LEU A 216 11.63 8.31 -8.28
N GLY A 217 11.37 9.17 -7.31
CA GLY A 217 11.58 10.61 -7.46
C GLY A 217 10.57 11.23 -8.42
N ALA A 218 11.01 12.21 -9.21
CA ALA A 218 10.15 12.95 -10.12
C ALA A 218 9.61 12.05 -11.26
N VAL A 219 8.31 12.12 -11.51
CA VAL A 219 7.63 11.42 -12.61
C VAL A 219 6.80 12.40 -13.43
N THR A 220 6.33 11.95 -14.59
CA THR A 220 5.44 12.75 -15.45
C THR A 220 4.12 13.03 -14.74
N ALA A 221 3.54 14.20 -15.01
CA ALA A 221 2.20 14.54 -14.53
C ALA A 221 1.14 13.75 -15.33
N PRO A 222 0.20 13.03 -14.68
CA PRO A 222 -0.89 12.37 -15.37
C PRO A 222 -2.02 13.35 -15.75
N GLY A 223 -2.75 13.07 -16.83
CA GLY A 223 -3.94 13.82 -17.22
C GLY A 223 -5.15 13.52 -16.32
N ALA A 224 -5.33 12.25 -15.96
CA ALA A 224 -6.32 11.77 -15.01
C ALA A 224 -5.82 10.49 -14.31
N VAL A 225 -6.32 10.25 -13.10
CA VAL A 225 -5.98 9.07 -12.29
C VAL A 225 -7.23 8.46 -11.66
N LEU A 226 -7.35 7.14 -11.72
CA LEU A 226 -8.40 6.39 -11.03
C LEU A 226 -7.83 5.81 -9.73
N ILE A 227 -8.31 6.33 -8.60
CA ILE A 227 -7.83 6.00 -7.26
C ILE A 227 -8.84 5.06 -6.59
N ARG A 228 -8.37 3.91 -6.13
CA ARG A 228 -9.15 2.94 -5.35
C ARG A 228 -9.42 3.45 -3.93
N PRO A 229 -10.42 2.87 -3.21
CA PRO A 229 -10.70 3.23 -1.82
C PRO A 229 -9.52 3.04 -0.86
N ASP A 230 -8.56 2.17 -1.17
CA ASP A 230 -7.34 1.97 -0.40
C ASP A 230 -6.20 2.94 -0.77
N GLY A 231 -6.47 3.90 -1.67
CA GLY A 231 -5.53 4.94 -2.10
C GLY A 231 -4.52 4.49 -3.16
N TYR A 232 -4.64 3.27 -3.70
CA TYR A 232 -3.81 2.80 -4.80
C TYR A 232 -4.40 3.18 -6.15
N VAL A 233 -3.53 3.53 -7.10
CA VAL A 233 -3.94 3.95 -8.44
C VAL A 233 -4.20 2.72 -9.31
N ALA A 234 -5.44 2.62 -9.81
CA ALA A 234 -5.94 1.53 -10.63
C ALA A 234 -5.79 1.77 -12.13
N TRP A 235 -5.70 3.04 -12.56
CA TRP A 235 -5.53 3.45 -13.94
C TRP A 235 -4.99 4.88 -14.01
N VAL A 236 -4.25 5.19 -15.07
CA VAL A 236 -3.69 6.50 -15.38
C VAL A 236 -3.79 6.75 -16.88
N GLY A 237 -4.26 7.92 -17.29
CA GLY A 237 -4.37 8.28 -18.71
C GLY A 237 -5.14 9.59 -18.88
N ASP A 238 -5.80 9.76 -20.02
CA ASP A 238 -6.69 10.89 -20.29
C ASP A 238 -8.16 10.45 -20.24
N LEU A 239 -9.09 11.38 -19.98
CA LEU A 239 -10.52 11.07 -19.93
C LEU A 239 -11.10 10.54 -21.26
N THR A 240 -10.40 10.75 -22.37
CA THR A 240 -10.76 10.25 -23.70
C THR A 240 -10.21 8.85 -23.99
N ASP A 241 -9.44 8.27 -23.07
CA ASP A 241 -8.88 6.94 -23.21
C ASP A 241 -10.01 5.89 -23.30
N PRO A 242 -10.06 5.08 -24.38
CA PRO A 242 -11.06 4.02 -24.52
C PRO A 242 -10.97 2.94 -23.42
N ASP A 243 -9.86 2.84 -22.69
CA ASP A 243 -9.65 1.85 -21.63
C ASP A 243 -10.23 2.28 -20.27
N LEU A 244 -10.56 3.56 -20.07
CA LEU A 244 -11.09 4.07 -18.80
C LEU A 244 -12.39 3.36 -18.36
N PRO A 245 -13.41 3.14 -19.23
CA PRO A 245 -14.58 2.34 -18.88
C PRO A 245 -14.25 0.90 -18.46
N PHE A 246 -13.24 0.27 -19.07
CA PHE A 246 -12.80 -1.08 -18.70
C PHE A 246 -12.10 -1.09 -17.34
N ALA A 247 -11.28 -0.09 -17.05
CA ALA A 247 -10.67 0.08 -15.73
C ALA A 247 -11.74 0.29 -14.63
N LEU A 248 -12.73 1.15 -14.88
CA LEU A 248 -13.87 1.37 -13.98
C LEU A 248 -14.65 0.06 -13.74
N ALA A 249 -14.94 -0.69 -14.81
CA ALA A 249 -15.66 -1.95 -14.71
C ALA A 249 -14.87 -3.03 -13.95
N THR A 250 -13.56 -3.11 -14.18
CA THR A 250 -12.66 -4.08 -13.54
C THR A 250 -12.66 -3.92 -12.02
N TRP A 251 -12.56 -2.68 -11.54
CA TRP A 251 -12.41 -2.43 -10.10
C TRP A 251 -13.73 -2.15 -9.38
N PHE A 252 -14.71 -1.55 -10.06
CA PHE A 252 -15.93 -1.02 -9.45
C PHE A 252 -17.22 -1.56 -10.07
N GLY A 253 -17.13 -2.64 -10.86
CA GLY A 253 -18.26 -3.31 -11.48
C GLY A 253 -18.77 -2.59 -12.73
N THR A 254 -19.53 -3.32 -13.56
CA THR A 254 -20.09 -2.78 -14.80
C THR A 254 -20.96 -1.55 -14.53
N GLY A 255 -20.86 -0.52 -15.37
CA GLY A 255 -21.72 0.65 -15.27
C GLY A 255 -23.20 0.27 -15.36
N THR A 256 -24.02 0.85 -14.50
CA THR A 256 -25.48 0.68 -14.55
C THR A 256 -26.06 1.80 -15.40
N PRO A 257 -26.62 1.53 -16.58
CA PRO A 257 -27.35 2.56 -17.32
C PRO A 257 -28.49 3.06 -16.42
N LYS A 258 -28.71 4.37 -16.33
CA LYS A 258 -29.97 4.86 -15.78
C LYS A 258 -31.08 4.26 -16.62
N SER A 259 -31.91 3.38 -16.04
CA SER A 259 -33.17 3.05 -16.66
C SER A 259 -33.89 4.38 -16.87
N LYS A 260 -34.23 4.70 -18.13
CA LYS A 260 -35.28 5.68 -18.38
C LYS A 260 -36.52 5.09 -17.71
N THR A 261 -36.81 5.48 -16.48
CA THR A 261 -38.09 5.15 -15.86
C THR A 261 -39.17 5.84 -16.70
N PRO A 262 -40.23 5.12 -17.11
CA PRO A 262 -41.26 5.64 -18.01
C PRO A 262 -42.03 6.83 -17.42
#